data_AF-A0AA92TP72-F1
#
_entry.id   AF-A0AA92TP72-F1
#
_cell.length_a   1.000
_cell.length_b   1.000
_cell.length_c   1.000
_cell.angle_alpha   90.00
_cell.angle_beta   90.00
_cell.angle_gamma   90.00
#
_symmetry.space_group_name_H-M   'P 1'
#
loop_
_entity.id
_entity.type
_entity.pdbx_description
1 polymer ?
#
loop_
_entity_poly.entity_id
_entity_poly.type
_entity_poly.pdbx_seq_one_letter_code
_entity_poly.pdbx_strand_id
1 'polypeptide(L)'
;MDLNQINPVLLLATLTQQIVEQEKELAEQKDSAGHSSVKASLSANLLKRGYLLMQMGDKDGAGKDMKRYLELNPEKVGELTGEFKAEGREHCR
;
A
#
# COMPACT_ATOMS: atom_id res chain seq x y z
N MET A 1 9.80 -10.95 -13.14
CA MET A 1 11.03 -11.24 -12.38
C MET A 1 10.60 -11.99 -11.13
N ASP A 2 11.21 -13.14 -10.85
CA ASP A 2 10.87 -14.00 -9.71
C ASP A 2 11.48 -13.40 -8.43
N LEU A 3 10.63 -12.97 -7.50
CA LEU A 3 11.04 -12.25 -6.27
C LEU A 3 11.93 -13.10 -5.36
N ASN A 4 11.90 -14.43 -5.53
CA ASN A 4 12.64 -15.39 -4.70
C ASN A 4 14.12 -15.54 -5.09
N GLN A 5 14.58 -14.92 -6.18
CA GLN A 5 15.97 -15.04 -6.66
C GLN A 5 16.81 -13.78 -6.44
N ILE A 6 16.20 -12.68 -5.98
CA ILE A 6 16.88 -11.39 -5.79
C ILE A 6 17.23 -11.24 -4.31
N ASN A 7 18.43 -10.72 -4.03
CA ASN A 7 18.83 -10.38 -2.66
C ASN A 7 17.79 -9.43 -2.03
N PRO A 8 17.16 -9.81 -0.90
CA PRO A 8 16.07 -9.04 -0.30
C PRO A 8 16.51 -7.62 0.10
N VAL A 9 17.77 -7.43 0.48
CA VAL A 9 18.32 -6.12 0.83
C VAL A 9 18.43 -5.23 -0.42
N LEU A 10 18.89 -5.79 -1.54
CA LEU A 10 18.97 -5.05 -2.81
C LEU A 10 17.57 -4.66 -3.29
N LEU A 11 16.60 -5.58 -3.22
CA LEU A 11 15.22 -5.32 -3.58
C LEU A 11 14.61 -4.20 -2.70
N LEU A 12 14.85 -4.25 -1.39
CA LEU A 12 14.39 -3.22 -0.45
C LEU A 12 14.95 -1.83 -0.81
N ALA A 13 16.24 -1.77 -1.13
CA ALA A 13 16.89 -0.53 -1.55
C ALA A 13 16.31 0.01 -2.86
N THR A 14 16.10 -0.86 -3.86
CA THR A 14 15.49 -0.48 -5.14
C THR A 14 14.06 0.04 -4.95
N LEU A 15 13.23 -0.66 -4.17
CA LEU A 15 11.86 -0.23 -3.89
C LEU A 15 11.83 1.11 -3.14
N THR A 16 12.74 1.31 -2.19
CA THR A 16 12.84 2.57 -1.44
C THR A 16 13.21 3.73 -2.35
N GLN A 17 14.17 3.54 -3.26
CA GLN A 17 14.54 4.56 -4.24
C GLN A 17 13.36 4.94 -5.15
N GLN A 18 12.67 3.93 -5.71
CA GLN A 18 11.51 4.15 -6.58
C GLN A 18 10.38 4.89 -5.88
N ILE A 19 10.09 4.54 -4.61
CA ILE A 19 9.05 5.21 -3.82
C ILE A 19 9.40 6.70 -3.62
N VAL A 20 10.64 7.01 -3.25
CA VAL A 20 11.06 8.40 -3.02
C VAL A 20 10.97 9.23 -4.31
N GLU A 21 11.38 8.67 -5.45
CA GLU A 21 11.25 9.33 -6.75
C GLU A 21 9.78 9.58 -7.12
N GLN A 22 8.93 8.56 -6.97
CA GLN A 22 7.50 8.66 -7.27
C GLN A 22 6.77 9.64 -6.32
N GLU A 23 7.14 9.70 -5.05
CA GLU A 23 6.57 10.66 -4.10
C GLU A 23 6.96 12.10 -4.44
N LYS A 24 8.20 12.31 -4.89
CA LYS A 24 8.65 13.60 -5.38
C LYS A 24 7.89 14.02 -6.64
N GLU A 25 7.78 13.13 -7.63
CA GLU A 25 7.01 13.37 -8.85
C GLU A 25 5.54 13.69 -8.55
N LEU A 26 4.95 12.99 -7.57
CA LEU A 26 3.58 13.19 -7.13
C LEU A 26 3.39 14.56 -6.43
N ALA A 27 4.41 15.07 -5.75
CA ALA A 27 4.38 16.38 -5.11
C ALA A 27 4.56 17.55 -6.11
N GLU A 28 5.29 17.31 -7.19
CA GLU A 28 5.58 18.30 -8.25
C GLU A 28 4.44 18.43 -9.27
N GLN A 29 3.70 17.35 -9.54
CA GLN A 29 2.54 17.35 -10.44
C GLN A 29 1.28 17.69 -9.63
N LYS A 30 0.85 18.96 -9.60
CA LYS A 30 -0.32 19.38 -8.81
C LYS A 30 -1.69 19.31 -9.51
N ASP A 31 -1.76 19.22 -10.86
CA ASP A 31 -3.02 19.53 -11.57
C ASP A 31 -3.34 18.68 -12.82
N SER A 32 -2.75 17.48 -13.02
CA SER A 32 -3.01 16.72 -14.26
C SER A 32 -3.44 15.26 -14.06
N ALA A 33 -4.24 14.78 -15.03
CA ALA A 33 -4.77 13.40 -15.11
C ALA A 33 -3.68 12.30 -15.14
N GLY A 34 -2.40 12.65 -15.28
CA GLY A 34 -1.25 11.74 -15.12
C GLY A 34 -1.08 11.19 -13.71
N HIS A 35 -1.75 11.79 -12.71
CA HIS A 35 -1.78 11.34 -11.32
C HIS A 35 -2.15 9.86 -11.15
N SER A 36 -3.04 9.32 -11.99
CA SER A 36 -3.56 7.95 -11.79
C SER A 36 -2.48 6.88 -11.99
N SER A 37 -1.61 7.03 -12.99
CA SER A 37 -0.54 6.06 -13.29
C SER A 37 0.57 6.07 -12.24
N VAL A 38 1.01 7.27 -11.83
CA VAL A 38 2.05 7.42 -10.80
C VAL A 38 1.53 6.93 -9.45
N LYS A 39 0.28 7.24 -9.08
CA LYS A 39 -0.34 6.73 -7.85
C LYS A 39 -0.45 5.20 -7.85
N ALA A 40 -0.88 4.59 -8.96
CA ALA A 40 -1.02 3.14 -9.08
C ALA A 40 0.34 2.40 -8.97
N SER A 41 1.39 2.94 -9.60
CA SER A 41 2.73 2.37 -9.51
C SER A 41 3.37 2.58 -8.13
N LEU A 42 3.16 3.76 -7.51
CA LEU A 42 3.57 4.04 -6.13
C LEU A 42 2.89 3.09 -5.14
N SER A 43 1.57 2.88 -5.27
CA SER A 43 0.84 1.95 -4.41
C SER A 43 1.34 0.50 -4.57
N ALA A 44 1.63 0.06 -5.79
CA ALA A 44 2.18 -1.27 -6.02
C ALA A 44 3.56 -1.45 -5.36
N ASN A 45 4.40 -0.42 -5.39
CA ASN A 45 5.72 -0.45 -4.77
C ASN A 45 5.64 -0.44 -3.24
N LEU A 46 4.75 0.37 -2.65
CA LEU A 46 4.48 0.37 -1.22
C LEU A 46 4.01 -1.00 -0.74
N LEU A 47 3.09 -1.65 -1.46
CA LEU A 47 2.60 -2.99 -1.08
C LEU A 47 3.73 -4.03 -1.11
N LYS A 48 4.57 -4.01 -2.15
CA LYS A 48 5.72 -4.92 -2.27
C LYS A 48 6.75 -4.68 -1.17
N ARG A 49 7.07 -3.43 -0.86
CA ARG A 49 8.05 -3.08 0.19
C ARG A 49 7.51 -3.46 1.56
N GLY A 50 6.24 -3.17 1.84
CA GLY A 50 5.60 -3.54 3.10
C GLY A 50 5.58 -5.06 3.31
N TYR A 51 5.28 -5.84 2.28
CA TYR A 51 5.35 -7.30 2.34
C TYR A 51 6.76 -7.79 2.64
N LEU A 52 7.77 -7.24 1.96
CA LEU A 52 9.17 -7.60 2.18
C LEU A 52 9.65 -7.23 3.60
N LEU A 53 9.29 -6.06 4.10
CA LEU A 53 9.60 -5.61 5.47
C LEU A 53 8.95 -6.54 6.52
N MET A 54 7.71 -6.96 6.28
CA MET A 54 7.01 -7.94 7.13
C MET A 54 7.75 -9.28 7.16
N GLN A 55 8.24 -9.77 6.01
CA GLN A 55 9.06 -10.98 5.93
C GLN A 55 10.42 -10.83 6.64
N MET A 56 10.98 -9.62 6.63
CA MET A 56 12.24 -9.30 7.33
C MET A 56 12.05 -9.01 8.83
N GLY A 57 10.80 -8.96 9.32
CA GLY A 57 10.47 -8.71 10.72
C GLY A 57 10.28 -7.22 11.10
N ASP A 58 10.44 -6.29 10.15
CA ASP A 58 10.20 -4.86 10.36
C ASP A 58 8.70 -4.54 10.18
N LYS A 59 7.95 -4.78 11.26
CA LYS A 59 6.50 -4.54 11.29
C LYS A 59 6.14 -3.06 11.26
N ASP A 60 6.99 -2.20 11.82
CA ASP A 60 6.73 -0.75 11.87
C ASP A 60 6.91 -0.14 10.48
N GLY A 61 7.96 -0.51 9.76
CA GLY A 61 8.16 -0.14 8.36
C GLY A 61 7.04 -0.66 7.47
N ALA A 62 6.66 -1.94 7.61
CA ALA A 62 5.54 -2.52 6.87
C ALA A 62 4.21 -1.80 7.14
N GLY A 63 3.95 -1.42 8.41
CA GLY A 63 2.75 -0.69 8.80
C GLY A 63 2.67 0.70 8.18
N LYS A 64 3.80 1.42 8.09
CA LYS A 64 3.87 2.73 7.40
C LYS A 64 3.53 2.61 5.92
N ASP A 65 4.08 1.60 5.25
CA ASP A 65 3.81 1.34 3.83
C ASP A 65 2.34 1.00 3.59
N MET A 66 1.76 0.16 4.44
CA MET A 66 0.34 -0.20 4.35
C MET A 66 -0.57 1.00 4.58
N LYS A 67 -0.28 1.85 5.57
CA LYS A 67 -1.04 3.07 5.81
C LYS A 67 -1.04 3.96 4.58
N ARG A 68 0.13 4.20 3.99
CA ARG A 68 0.27 5.03 2.79
C ARG A 68 -0.44 4.41 1.58
N TYR A 69 -0.37 3.08 1.44
CA TYR A 69 -1.09 2.35 0.40
C TYR A 69 -2.61 2.59 0.48
N LEU A 70 -3.19 2.50 1.67
CA LEU A 70 -4.64 2.72 1.88
C LEU A 70 -5.05 4.19 1.63
N GLU A 71 -4.21 5.16 1.99
CA GLU A 71 -4.44 6.57 1.67
C GLU A 71 -4.50 6.83 0.15
N LEU A 72 -3.75 6.07 -0.64
CA LEU A 72 -3.72 6.17 -2.10
C LEU A 72 -4.86 5.38 -2.78
N ASN A 73 -5.45 4.39 -2.11
CA ASN A 73 -6.46 3.47 -2.64
C ASN A 73 -7.69 3.43 -1.72
N PRO A 74 -8.49 4.51 -1.65
CA PRO A 74 -9.64 4.60 -0.74
C PRO A 74 -10.70 3.52 -0.99
N GLU A 75 -10.83 3.01 -2.23
CA GLU A 75 -11.72 1.91 -2.58
C GLU A 75 -11.36 0.60 -1.86
N LYS A 76 -10.07 0.37 -1.56
CA LYS A 76 -9.59 -0.79 -0.80
C LYS A 76 -9.91 -0.70 0.68
N VAL A 77 -10.05 0.51 1.22
CA VAL A 77 -10.50 0.71 2.61
C VAL A 77 -11.93 0.24 2.78
N GLY A 78 -12.80 0.49 1.78
CA GLY A 78 -14.18 0.02 1.77
C GLY A 78 -14.31 -1.52 1.81
N GLU A 79 -13.39 -2.24 1.16
CA GLU A 79 -13.31 -3.71 1.22
C GLU A 79 -12.93 -4.23 2.63
N LEU A 80 -12.21 -3.44 3.42
CA LEU A 80 -11.78 -3.78 4.78
C LEU A 80 -12.83 -3.41 5.83
N THR A 81 -13.59 -2.35 5.60
CA THR A 81 -14.75 -2.01 6.42
C THR A 81 -15.89 -2.94 6.03
N GLY A 82 -15.87 -4.16 6.55
CA GLY A 82 -17.05 -5.00 6.49
C GLY A 82 -18.21 -4.21 7.08
N GLU A 83 -19.21 -3.85 6.25
CA GLU A 83 -20.49 -3.36 6.77
C GLU A 83 -21.01 -4.45 7.70
N PHE A 84 -20.81 -4.27 9.00
CA PHE A 84 -21.32 -5.19 10.00
C PHE A 84 -22.84 -4.98 10.09
N LYS A 85 -23.58 -5.67 9.22
CA LYS A 85 -25.03 -5.75 9.28
C LYS A 85 -25.41 -6.77 10.35
N ALA A 86 -25.48 -6.33 11.59
CA ALA A 86 -26.16 -7.09 12.63
C ALA A 86 -27.67 -6.94 12.44
N GLU A 87 -28.32 -7.97 11.88
CA GLU A 87 -29.77 -8.09 11.98
C GLU A 87 -30.13 -8.54 13.40
N GLY A 88 -30.54 -7.59 14.24
CA GLY A 88 -31.08 -7.90 15.56
C GLY A 88 -32.40 -8.67 15.41
N ARG A 89 -32.39 -9.98 15.63
CA ARG A 89 -33.62 -10.74 15.89
C ARG A 89 -33.93 -10.65 17.38
N GLU A 90 -34.76 -9.67 17.74
CA GLU A 90 -35.40 -9.69 19.05
C GLU A 90 -36.41 -10.83 19.07
N HIS A 91 -36.06 -11.92 19.77
CA HIS A 91 -37.03 -12.95 20.14
C HIS A 91 -37.96 -12.37 21.20
N CYS A 92 -39.11 -11.81 20.78
CA CYS A 92 -40.22 -11.52 21.68
C CYS A 92 -40.74 -12.83 22.28
N ARG A 93 -40.80 -12.90 23.61
CA ARG A 93 -41.51 -13.93 24.37
C ARG A 93 -42.94 -13.50 24.63
#